data_AF-A0A6A6FSK9-F1
#
_entry.id   AF-A0A6A6FSK9-F1
#
_cell.length_a   1.000
_cell.length_b   1.000
_cell.length_c   1.000
_cell.angle_alpha   90.00
_cell.angle_beta   90.00
_cell.angle_gamma   90.00
#
_symmetry.space_group_name_H-M   'P 1'
#
loop_
_entity.id
_entity.type
_entity.pdbx_description
1 polymer ?
#
loop_
_entity_poly.entity_id
_entity_poly.type
_entity_poly.pdbx_seq_one_letter_code
_entity_poly.pdbx_strand_id
1 'polypeptide(L)'
;MSSHVHHFDPQSASRLMQLPQELRDSIYDHVFSTTRFCFGERAVGRIDIDTHRVVSAHRGKSLALLRTCKRTHSEIGSRWLSQALFHFEDPGALLDKLALISDDVRVQIRYVRVSGDSLKVTWGHHEVYWPTAQAIKMLPGLNLEKLTVLGHKHPRISYDTLDNLIRYSSGWRELYYLSHTSEMLGFLSVLSLPSNRRMPQPATWQQALDERDGTGSSVTIFRSDSPTRGSVLDPSKRAVLHQHLRPGQTAADYWMNEEKTLLDPGEREKELLVIVKRGNGIEHAEANPASFLPSGDARLDSPAQTWAQVKELSREMRSWESSDDTSDDGSVDEDILILDEYNHVDDYTWPPFHFVK
;
A
#
# COMPACT_ATOMS: atom_id res chain seq x y z
N MET A 1 53.97 -11.92 39.37
CA MET A 1 52.59 -12.43 39.52
C MET A 1 51.70 -11.57 38.64
N SER A 2 51.37 -12.06 37.44
CA SER A 2 50.51 -11.33 36.50
C SER A 2 49.06 -11.67 36.83
N SER A 3 48.30 -10.70 37.32
CA SER A 3 46.87 -10.86 37.59
C SER A 3 46.13 -10.95 36.25
N HIS A 4 45.74 -12.15 35.85
CA HIS A 4 44.76 -12.34 34.79
C HIS A 4 43.43 -11.74 35.26
N VAL A 5 43.14 -10.53 34.78
CA VAL A 5 41.80 -9.97 34.83
C VAL A 5 40.96 -10.84 33.91
N HIS A 6 40.17 -11.74 34.49
CA HIS A 6 39.08 -12.39 33.76
C HIS A 6 38.16 -11.29 33.27
N HIS A 7 38.21 -11.00 31.97
CA HIS A 7 37.17 -10.21 31.32
C HIS A 7 35.86 -10.97 31.51
N PHE A 8 35.05 -10.52 32.47
CA PHE A 8 33.65 -10.92 32.55
C PHE A 8 33.00 -10.39 31.28
N ASP A 9 32.68 -11.27 30.34
CA ASP A 9 31.81 -10.92 29.22
C ASP A 9 30.38 -10.97 29.75
N PRO A 10 29.72 -9.83 30.02
CA PRO A 10 28.35 -9.82 30.51
C PRO A 10 27.37 -10.51 29.55
N GLN A 11 27.75 -10.75 28.29
CA GLN A 11 26.95 -11.51 27.34
C GLN A 11 26.94 -13.02 27.64
N SER A 12 27.93 -13.56 28.36
CA SER A 12 27.97 -15.00 28.69
C SER A 12 26.84 -15.45 29.62
N ALA A 13 26.23 -14.50 30.36
CA ALA A 13 25.08 -14.75 31.23
C ALA A 13 23.72 -14.60 30.49
N SER A 14 23.71 -14.07 29.27
CA SER A 14 22.48 -13.90 28.50
C SER A 14 22.08 -15.20 27.83
N ARG A 15 20.89 -15.72 28.15
CA ARG A 15 20.34 -16.93 27.50
C ARG A 15 20.25 -16.78 25.98
N LEU A 16 19.94 -15.59 25.48
CA LEU A 16 19.90 -15.30 24.05
C LEU A 16 21.30 -15.44 23.43
N MET A 17 22.34 -14.91 24.09
CA MET A 17 23.73 -14.94 23.58
C MET A 17 24.42 -16.29 23.73
N GLN A 18 23.86 -17.19 24.55
CA GLN A 18 24.29 -18.59 24.66
C GLN A 18 23.80 -19.46 23.50
N LEU A 19 22.78 -19.02 22.75
CA LEU A 19 22.33 -19.75 21.56
C LEU A 19 23.38 -19.68 20.44
N PRO A 20 23.43 -20.66 19.52
CA PRO A 20 24.10 -20.50 18.23
C PRO A 20 23.54 -19.31 17.45
N GLN A 21 24.34 -18.72 16.57
CA GLN A 21 23.92 -17.54 15.80
C GLN A 21 22.72 -17.83 14.91
N GLU A 22 22.63 -19.02 14.34
CA GLU A 22 21.55 -19.45 13.46
C GLU A 22 20.19 -19.43 14.17
N LEU A 23 20.17 -19.80 15.46
CA LEU A 23 18.95 -19.72 16.27
C LEU A 23 18.60 -18.29 16.64
N ARG A 24 19.60 -17.42 16.88
CA ARG A 24 19.35 -15.99 17.10
C ARG A 24 18.80 -15.33 15.83
N ASP A 25 19.38 -15.61 14.67
CA ASP A 25 18.90 -15.14 13.38
C ASP A 25 17.45 -15.57 13.14
N SER A 26 17.09 -16.83 13.44
CA SER A 26 15.70 -17.30 13.34
C SER A 26 14.74 -16.53 14.27
N ILE A 27 15.18 -16.18 15.48
CA ILE A 27 14.41 -15.33 16.41
C ILE A 27 14.26 -13.92 15.84
N TYR A 28 15.33 -13.35 15.30
CA TYR A 28 15.32 -12.01 14.71
C TYR A 28 14.37 -11.94 13.51
N ASP A 29 14.50 -12.91 12.60
CA ASP A 29 13.66 -13.03 11.41
C ASP A 29 12.19 -13.17 11.81
N HIS A 30 11.87 -13.97 12.83
CA HIS A 30 10.51 -14.08 13.34
C HIS A 30 10.00 -12.75 13.89
N VAL A 31 10.75 -12.08 14.78
CA VAL A 31 10.34 -10.80 15.38
C VAL A 31 10.01 -9.76 14.32
N PHE A 32 10.87 -9.59 13.30
CA PHE A 32 10.65 -8.55 12.29
C PHE A 32 9.61 -8.96 11.25
N SER A 33 9.53 -10.23 10.84
CA SER A 33 8.47 -10.70 9.93
C SER A 33 7.06 -10.60 10.52
N THR A 34 6.94 -10.60 11.86
CA THR A 34 5.66 -10.35 12.56
C THR A 34 5.50 -8.89 12.99
N THR A 35 6.40 -7.97 12.60
CA THR A 35 6.32 -6.56 12.96
C THR A 35 5.77 -5.72 11.82
N ARG A 36 4.72 -4.96 12.13
CA ARG A 36 4.17 -3.90 11.27
C ARG A 36 4.50 -2.51 11.81
N PHE A 37 5.00 -1.64 10.92
CA PHE A 37 5.16 -0.21 11.16
C PHE A 37 4.04 0.54 10.45
N CYS A 38 3.40 1.49 11.14
CA CYS A 38 2.22 2.19 10.64
C CYS A 38 2.45 3.69 10.61
N PHE A 39 2.00 4.32 9.53
CA PHE A 39 2.19 5.73 9.25
C PHE A 39 0.95 6.30 8.58
N GLY A 40 0.64 7.56 8.89
CA GLY A 40 -0.49 8.29 8.32
C GLY A 40 -1.65 8.42 9.29
N GLU A 41 -2.79 8.82 8.74
CA GLU A 41 -4.02 9.07 9.47
C GLU A 41 -5.14 8.20 8.90
N ARG A 42 -6.02 7.73 9.79
CA ARG A 42 -7.15 6.89 9.41
C ARG A 42 -8.42 7.56 9.86
N ALA A 43 -9.42 7.62 8.98
CA ALA A 43 -10.73 8.08 9.37
C ALA A 43 -11.35 7.14 10.42
N VAL A 44 -11.84 7.74 11.51
CA VAL A 44 -12.55 7.03 12.59
C VAL A 44 -14.06 7.15 12.45
N GLY A 45 -14.52 8.17 11.73
CA GLY A 45 -15.92 8.48 11.52
C GLY A 45 -16.57 7.78 10.32
N ARG A 46 -17.86 8.09 10.14
CA ARG A 46 -18.63 7.77 8.93
C ARG A 46 -18.35 8.71 7.76
N ILE A 47 -17.57 9.76 8.01
CA ILE A 47 -17.17 10.77 7.04
C ILE A 47 -15.64 10.85 7.10
N ASP A 48 -15.02 11.05 5.95
CA ASP A 48 -13.57 11.13 5.74
C ASP A 48 -12.98 12.51 6.12
N ILE A 49 -13.53 13.14 7.15
CA ILE A 49 -13.06 14.42 7.69
C ILE A 49 -12.48 14.26 9.10
N ASP A 50 -12.89 13.20 9.80
CA ASP A 50 -12.51 12.91 11.16
C ASP A 50 -11.44 11.83 11.14
N THR A 51 -10.20 12.27 10.93
CA THR A 51 -9.00 11.43 10.78
C THR A 51 -8.13 11.53 12.00
N HIS A 52 -7.66 10.39 12.47
CA HIS A 52 -6.77 10.31 13.63
C HIS A 52 -5.47 9.66 13.24
N ARG A 53 -4.37 10.11 13.84
CA ARG A 53 -3.05 9.55 13.60
C ARG A 53 -2.96 8.10 14.08
N VAL A 54 -2.50 7.23 13.20
CA VAL A 54 -2.27 5.82 13.51
C VAL A 54 -0.83 5.60 13.94
N VAL A 55 -0.64 4.87 15.04
CA VAL A 55 0.67 4.49 15.56
C VAL A 55 0.77 2.97 15.70
N SER A 56 1.97 2.43 15.50
CA SER A 56 2.20 0.96 15.52
C SER A 56 1.89 0.35 16.89
N ALA A 57 1.34 -0.88 16.92
CA ALA A 57 1.02 -1.65 18.14
C ALA A 57 2.10 -1.57 19.23
N HIS A 58 3.36 -1.69 18.81
CA HIS A 58 4.52 -1.71 19.69
C HIS A 58 5.29 -0.39 19.64
N ARG A 59 4.58 0.75 19.66
CA ARG A 59 5.17 2.09 19.62
C ARG A 59 6.36 2.21 20.57
N GLY A 60 7.52 2.59 20.02
CA GLY A 60 8.78 2.73 20.78
C GLY A 60 9.49 1.42 21.13
N LYS A 61 8.87 0.25 20.88
CA LYS A 61 9.40 -1.08 21.19
C LYS A 61 9.74 -1.91 19.95
N SER A 62 9.16 -1.63 18.79
CA SER A 62 9.39 -2.39 17.54
C SER A 62 10.86 -2.51 17.12
N LEU A 63 11.70 -1.53 17.49
CA LEU A 63 13.15 -1.53 17.23
C LEU A 63 13.99 -1.71 18.49
N ALA A 64 13.38 -2.08 19.63
CA ALA A 64 14.09 -2.22 20.90
C ALA A 64 15.19 -3.29 20.83
N LEU A 65 14.96 -4.37 20.06
CA LEU A 65 15.92 -5.45 19.88
C LEU A 65 17.26 -4.95 19.32
N LEU A 66 17.22 -4.07 18.31
CA LEU A 66 18.39 -3.41 17.73
C LEU A 66 19.17 -2.56 18.75
N ARG A 67 18.51 -2.11 19.82
CA ARG A 67 19.08 -1.22 20.85
C ARG A 67 19.57 -1.97 22.09
N THR A 68 19.44 -3.30 22.14
CA THR A 68 19.81 -4.11 23.31
C THR A 68 21.32 -4.16 23.53
N CYS A 69 22.10 -4.49 22.50
CA CYS A 69 23.56 -4.49 22.56
C CYS A 69 24.19 -4.41 21.16
N LYS A 70 25.49 -4.11 21.11
CA LYS A 70 26.26 -3.99 19.85
C LYS A 70 26.24 -5.28 19.01
N ARG A 71 26.24 -6.45 19.66
CA ARG A 71 26.21 -7.74 18.98
C ARG A 71 24.89 -7.95 18.24
N THR A 72 23.77 -7.85 18.95
CA THR A 72 22.41 -7.92 18.35
C THR A 72 22.25 -6.91 17.21
N HIS A 73 22.70 -5.67 17.41
CA HIS A 73 22.66 -4.64 16.37
C HIS A 73 23.44 -5.06 15.11
N SER A 74 24.64 -5.61 15.29
CA SER A 74 25.50 -6.01 14.17
C SER A 74 25.00 -7.26 13.45
N GLU A 75 24.45 -8.22 14.19
CA GLU A 75 23.89 -9.46 13.63
C GLU A 75 22.61 -9.20 12.81
N ILE A 76 21.72 -8.33 13.31
CA ILE A 76 20.50 -7.94 12.57
C ILE A 76 20.85 -6.99 11.41
N GLY A 77 21.68 -5.98 11.68
CA GLY A 77 22.03 -4.94 10.73
C GLY A 77 20.79 -4.28 10.12
N SER A 78 20.74 -4.24 8.79
CA SER A 78 19.61 -3.70 8.02
C SER A 78 18.64 -4.76 7.50
N ARG A 79 18.87 -6.06 7.78
CA ARG A 79 18.03 -7.17 7.29
C ARG A 79 16.56 -7.02 7.67
N TRP A 80 16.29 -6.43 8.84
CA TRP A 80 14.93 -6.20 9.33
C TRP A 80 14.06 -5.36 8.37
N LEU A 81 14.66 -4.46 7.58
CA LEU A 81 13.93 -3.64 6.58
C LEU A 81 13.25 -4.52 5.53
N SER A 82 13.88 -5.64 5.19
CA SER A 82 13.37 -6.60 4.21
C SER A 82 12.37 -7.59 4.77
N GLN A 83 12.11 -7.54 6.08
CA GLN A 83 11.27 -8.50 6.80
C GLN A 83 10.00 -7.86 7.36
N ALA A 84 10.10 -6.63 7.84
CA ALA A 84 8.98 -5.91 8.41
C ALA A 84 7.99 -5.41 7.35
N LEU A 85 6.71 -5.33 7.73
CA LEU A 85 5.67 -4.71 6.91
C LEU A 85 5.59 -3.22 7.20
N PHE A 86 5.73 -2.39 6.17
CA PHE A 86 5.52 -0.95 6.24
C PHE A 86 4.11 -0.61 5.75
N HIS A 87 3.22 -0.26 6.67
CA HIS A 87 1.85 0.12 6.39
C HIS A 87 1.67 1.63 6.40
N PHE A 88 1.07 2.14 5.33
CA PHE A 88 0.73 3.53 5.14
C PHE A 88 -0.78 3.64 4.98
N GLU A 89 -1.40 4.52 5.75
CA GLU A 89 -2.86 4.75 5.68
C GLU A 89 -3.26 5.43 4.37
N ASP A 90 -2.34 6.16 3.73
CA ASP A 90 -2.58 6.86 2.46
C ASP A 90 -1.27 6.99 1.64
N PRO A 91 -1.35 7.26 0.32
CA PRO A 91 -0.16 7.43 -0.51
C PRO A 91 0.72 8.63 -0.14
N GLY A 92 0.17 9.67 0.49
CA GLY A 92 0.91 10.84 0.96
C GLY A 92 1.83 10.47 2.12
N ALA A 93 1.32 9.73 3.11
CA ALA A 93 2.13 9.17 4.19
C ALA A 93 3.26 8.25 3.68
N LEU A 94 2.98 7.47 2.62
CA LEU A 94 3.98 6.66 1.94
C LEU A 94 5.10 7.53 1.33
N LEU A 95 4.76 8.59 0.61
CA LEU A 95 5.74 9.52 0.05
C LEU A 95 6.51 10.28 1.12
N ASP A 96 5.84 10.73 2.18
CA ASP A 96 6.45 11.46 3.29
C ASP A 96 7.51 10.66 4.04
N LYS A 97 7.45 9.32 4.00
CA LYS A 97 8.48 8.46 4.59
C LYS A 97 9.49 7.98 3.58
N LEU A 98 9.02 7.39 2.48
CA LEU A 98 9.90 6.68 1.56
C LEU A 98 10.66 7.62 0.62
N ALA A 99 10.14 8.81 0.31
CA ALA A 99 10.86 9.78 -0.52
C ALA A 99 12.00 10.48 0.24
N LEU A 100 12.00 10.46 1.58
CA LEU A 100 13.01 11.10 2.42
C LEU A 100 14.23 10.23 2.73
N ILE A 101 14.13 8.91 2.53
CA ILE A 101 15.23 7.98 2.72
C ILE A 101 16.02 7.82 1.43
N SER A 102 17.32 7.49 1.54
CA SER A 102 18.16 7.21 0.37
C SER A 102 17.71 5.95 -0.37
N ASP A 103 18.06 5.88 -1.65
CA ASP A 103 17.75 4.73 -2.51
C ASP A 103 18.34 3.42 -1.94
N ASP A 104 19.53 3.48 -1.33
CA ASP A 104 20.17 2.34 -0.65
C ASP A 104 19.34 1.76 0.49
N VAL A 105 18.59 2.59 1.23
CA VAL A 105 17.69 2.12 2.29
C VAL A 105 16.37 1.68 1.68
N ARG A 106 15.85 2.45 0.72
CA ARG A 106 14.55 2.19 0.06
C ARG A 106 14.55 0.82 -0.65
N VAL A 107 15.63 0.46 -1.32
CA VAL A 107 15.75 -0.83 -2.03
C VAL A 107 15.76 -2.02 -1.08
N GLN A 108 16.02 -1.83 0.22
CA GLN A 108 16.00 -2.91 1.21
C GLN A 108 14.59 -3.18 1.75
N ILE A 109 13.65 -2.26 1.55
CA ILE A 109 12.25 -2.43 1.94
C ILE A 109 11.58 -3.39 0.95
N ARG A 110 10.95 -4.46 1.46
CA ARG A 110 10.36 -5.52 0.62
C ARG A 110 8.84 -5.66 0.75
N TYR A 111 8.27 -5.25 1.87
CA TYR A 111 6.85 -5.44 2.14
C TYR A 111 6.20 -4.10 2.49
N VAL A 112 5.31 -3.63 1.61
CA VAL A 112 4.56 -2.38 1.79
C VAL A 112 3.07 -2.66 1.70
N ARG A 113 2.30 -2.03 2.58
CA ARG A 113 0.85 -1.91 2.47
C ARG A 113 0.44 -0.46 2.41
N VAL A 114 -0.40 -0.07 1.46
CA VAL A 114 -0.91 1.29 1.33
C VAL A 114 -2.41 1.29 1.06
N SER A 115 -3.13 2.33 1.46
CA SER A 115 -4.49 2.53 0.92
C SER A 115 -4.45 2.80 -0.58
N GLY A 116 -5.48 2.31 -1.28
CA GLY A 116 -5.77 2.60 -2.68
C GLY A 116 -6.44 3.96 -2.86
N ASP A 117 -6.46 4.78 -1.81
CA ASP A 117 -6.89 6.16 -1.87
C ASP A 117 -6.06 6.99 -2.83
N SER A 118 -6.66 8.05 -3.36
CA SER A 118 -5.95 8.97 -4.25
C SER A 118 -5.03 9.85 -3.41
N LEU A 119 -3.81 10.08 -3.92
CA LEU A 119 -2.89 11.05 -3.35
C LEU A 119 -3.48 12.45 -3.50
N LYS A 120 -3.89 13.05 -2.39
CA LYS A 120 -4.40 14.41 -2.34
C LYS A 120 -3.23 15.39 -2.33
N VAL A 121 -3.20 16.28 -3.31
CA VAL A 121 -2.25 17.40 -3.38
C VAL A 121 -3.02 18.70 -3.45
N THR A 122 -2.62 19.67 -2.65
CA THR A 122 -3.23 21.00 -2.66
C THR A 122 -2.37 21.96 -3.49
N TRP A 123 -2.97 22.69 -4.43
CA TRP A 123 -2.34 23.82 -5.12
C TRP A 123 -3.16 25.07 -4.87
N GLY A 124 -2.65 25.97 -4.02
CA GLY A 124 -3.43 27.12 -3.58
C GLY A 124 -4.70 26.66 -2.86
N HIS A 125 -5.86 27.06 -3.38
CA HIS A 125 -7.18 26.62 -2.91
C HIS A 125 -7.76 25.38 -3.62
N HIS A 126 -7.06 24.81 -4.60
CA HIS A 126 -7.53 23.64 -5.33
C HIS A 126 -6.96 22.34 -4.77
N GLU A 127 -7.81 21.33 -4.67
CA GLU A 127 -7.40 19.97 -4.33
C GLU A 127 -7.41 19.10 -5.59
N VAL A 128 -6.31 18.41 -5.81
CA VAL A 128 -6.18 17.48 -6.92
C VAL A 128 -5.76 16.12 -6.42
N TYR A 129 -6.31 15.11 -7.08
CA TYR A 129 -6.25 13.72 -6.67
C TYR A 129 -5.47 12.93 -7.71
N TRP A 130 -4.33 12.38 -7.31
CA TRP A 130 -3.51 11.52 -8.17
C TRP A 130 -3.73 10.05 -7.86
N PRO A 131 -3.71 9.17 -8.87
CA PRO A 131 -3.78 7.74 -8.63
C PRO A 131 -2.62 7.24 -7.76
N THR A 132 -2.84 6.19 -6.96
CA THR A 132 -1.78 5.57 -6.14
C THR A 132 -0.55 5.16 -6.97
N ALA A 133 -0.74 4.77 -8.23
CA ALA A 133 0.35 4.48 -9.16
C ALA A 133 1.33 5.65 -9.35
N GLN A 134 0.84 6.90 -9.29
CA GLN A 134 1.68 8.10 -9.33
C GLN A 134 2.62 8.17 -8.12
N ALA A 135 2.12 7.86 -6.92
CA ALA A 135 2.95 7.85 -5.72
C ALA A 135 4.08 6.81 -5.82
N ILE A 136 3.78 5.62 -6.35
CA ILE A 136 4.80 4.60 -6.59
C ILE A 136 5.86 5.09 -7.57
N LYS A 137 5.47 5.75 -8.67
CA LYS A 137 6.38 6.33 -9.67
C LYS A 137 7.32 7.40 -9.11
N MET A 138 6.97 8.02 -8.00
CA MET A 138 7.81 9.02 -7.32
C MET A 138 8.82 8.42 -6.34
N LEU A 139 8.90 7.08 -6.27
CA LEU A 139 9.81 6.35 -5.38
C LEU A 139 10.79 5.47 -6.20
N PRO A 140 11.76 6.06 -6.92
CA PRO A 140 12.73 5.27 -7.67
C PRO A 140 13.50 4.30 -6.76
N GLY A 141 13.87 3.13 -7.26
CA GLY A 141 14.59 2.12 -6.47
C GLY A 141 13.72 1.35 -5.48
N LEU A 142 12.42 1.64 -5.40
CA LEU A 142 11.47 0.76 -4.72
C LEU A 142 11.52 -0.63 -5.38
N ASN A 143 11.67 -1.69 -4.59
CA ASN A 143 11.91 -3.03 -5.12
C ASN A 143 11.22 -4.08 -4.22
N LEU A 144 9.90 -4.01 -4.15
CA LEU A 144 9.09 -4.76 -3.20
C LEU A 144 8.96 -6.22 -3.63
N GLU A 145 9.04 -7.13 -2.67
CA GLU A 145 8.55 -8.49 -2.86
C GLU A 145 7.03 -8.53 -2.91
N LYS A 146 6.36 -7.72 -2.08
CA LYS A 146 4.90 -7.61 -2.03
C LYS A 146 4.46 -6.18 -1.79
N LEU A 147 3.59 -5.69 -2.67
CA LEU A 147 2.79 -4.49 -2.48
C LEU A 147 1.35 -4.91 -2.18
N THR A 148 0.82 -4.56 -1.02
CA THR A 148 -0.60 -4.74 -0.69
C THR A 148 -1.32 -3.40 -0.78
N VAL A 149 -2.41 -3.34 -1.53
CA VAL A 149 -3.23 -2.14 -1.67
C VAL A 149 -4.62 -2.40 -1.11
N LEU A 150 -5.05 -1.58 -0.16
CA LEU A 150 -6.41 -1.62 0.40
C LEU A 150 -7.30 -0.70 -0.43
N GLY A 151 -8.08 -1.26 -1.34
CA GLY A 151 -8.82 -0.53 -2.36
C GLY A 151 -9.82 0.51 -1.83
N HIS A 152 -9.98 1.56 -2.64
CA HIS A 152 -10.79 2.74 -2.35
C HIS A 152 -12.28 2.41 -2.07
N LYS A 153 -12.97 3.25 -1.27
CA LYS A 153 -14.41 3.11 -0.94
C LYS A 153 -15.32 3.04 -2.19
N HIS A 154 -15.07 3.91 -3.16
CA HIS A 154 -15.82 3.97 -4.41
C HIS A 154 -15.38 2.87 -5.38
N PRO A 155 -16.28 1.96 -5.80
CA PRO A 155 -15.97 0.81 -6.65
C PRO A 155 -15.25 1.15 -7.95
N ARG A 156 -15.67 2.23 -8.61
CA ARG A 156 -15.05 2.71 -9.86
C ARG A 156 -13.61 3.15 -9.66
N ILE A 157 -13.37 3.97 -8.63
CA ILE A 157 -12.01 4.44 -8.30
C ILE A 157 -11.14 3.24 -7.93
N SER A 158 -11.68 2.29 -7.17
CA SER A 158 -10.96 1.06 -6.82
C SER A 158 -10.55 0.23 -8.05
N TYR A 159 -11.44 0.08 -9.03
CA TYR A 159 -11.13 -0.58 -10.30
C TYR A 159 -10.04 0.18 -11.09
N ASP A 160 -10.19 1.50 -11.22
CA ASP A 160 -9.25 2.36 -11.95
C ASP A 160 -7.87 2.39 -11.26
N THR A 161 -7.81 2.38 -9.93
CA THR A 161 -6.55 2.30 -9.17
C THR A 161 -5.81 1.00 -9.47
N LEU A 162 -6.49 -0.15 -9.43
CA LEU A 162 -5.88 -1.43 -9.77
C LEU A 162 -5.43 -1.49 -11.24
N ASP A 163 -6.26 -1.03 -12.17
CA ASP A 163 -5.92 -1.00 -13.59
C ASP A 163 -4.66 -0.14 -13.85
N ASN A 164 -4.58 1.04 -13.22
CA ASN A 164 -3.40 1.91 -13.30
C ASN A 164 -2.14 1.28 -12.68
N LEU A 165 -2.28 0.56 -11.55
CA LEU A 165 -1.15 -0.15 -10.95
C LEU A 165 -0.63 -1.26 -11.89
N ILE A 166 -1.52 -2.03 -12.51
CA ILE A 166 -1.15 -3.11 -13.43
C ILE A 166 -0.54 -2.57 -14.72
N ARG A 167 -1.08 -1.50 -15.28
CA ARG A 167 -0.58 -0.96 -16.56
C ARG A 167 0.71 -0.16 -16.40
N TYR A 168 0.80 0.64 -15.34
CA TYR A 168 1.76 1.73 -15.32
C TYR A 168 2.73 1.71 -14.14
N SER A 169 2.44 1.01 -13.04
CA SER A 169 3.36 1.01 -11.87
C SER A 169 4.44 -0.09 -11.96
N SER A 170 5.64 0.23 -11.48
CA SER A 170 6.69 -0.75 -11.18
C SER A 170 7.01 -0.72 -9.69
N GLY A 171 8.12 -1.32 -9.27
CA GLY A 171 8.55 -1.37 -7.87
C GLY A 171 8.02 -2.55 -7.06
N TRP A 172 7.39 -3.55 -7.66
CA TRP A 172 6.83 -4.71 -6.94
C TRP A 172 6.86 -6.01 -7.75
N ARG A 173 7.18 -7.13 -7.10
CA ARG A 173 7.12 -8.49 -7.67
C ARG A 173 5.72 -9.08 -7.64
N GLU A 174 5.04 -8.94 -6.49
CA GLU A 174 3.64 -9.32 -6.32
C GLU A 174 2.80 -8.13 -5.85
N LEU A 175 1.64 -7.93 -6.47
CA LEU A 175 0.63 -6.95 -6.06
C LEU A 175 -0.60 -7.68 -5.54
N TYR A 176 -0.98 -7.37 -4.31
CA TYR A 176 -2.17 -7.87 -3.63
C TYR A 176 -3.15 -6.71 -3.50
N TYR A 177 -4.22 -6.72 -4.28
CA TYR A 177 -5.24 -5.69 -4.22
C TYR A 177 -6.48 -6.23 -3.52
N LEU A 178 -6.81 -5.66 -2.36
CA LEU A 178 -7.98 -6.01 -1.58
C LEU A 178 -9.10 -5.01 -1.88
N SER A 179 -10.32 -5.47 -2.10
CA SER A 179 -11.51 -4.62 -2.16
C SER A 179 -12.49 -5.07 -1.09
N HIS A 180 -13.03 -4.09 -0.35
CA HIS A 180 -14.06 -4.33 0.68
C HIS A 180 -15.41 -4.77 0.09
N THR A 181 -15.56 -4.76 -1.24
CA THR A 181 -16.82 -5.04 -1.95
C THR A 181 -16.57 -5.69 -3.33
N SER A 182 -17.48 -6.56 -3.73
CA SER A 182 -17.54 -7.17 -5.07
C SER A 182 -18.00 -6.18 -6.14
N GLU A 183 -18.57 -5.04 -5.73
CA GLU A 183 -19.07 -4.00 -6.62
C GLU A 183 -17.97 -3.42 -7.53
N MET A 184 -16.69 -3.49 -7.11
CA MET A 184 -15.54 -3.10 -7.94
C MET A 184 -15.54 -3.77 -9.31
N LEU A 185 -16.07 -4.99 -9.42
CA LEU A 185 -16.16 -5.73 -10.68
C LEU A 185 -17.56 -5.70 -11.31
N GLY A 186 -18.56 -5.18 -10.59
CA GLY A 186 -19.96 -5.22 -11.02
C GLY A 186 -20.59 -3.88 -11.40
N PHE A 187 -19.96 -2.75 -11.05
CA PHE A 187 -20.54 -1.42 -11.19
C PHE A 187 -20.91 -1.02 -12.62
N LEU A 188 -21.93 -0.18 -12.75
CA LEU A 188 -22.33 0.44 -14.02
C LEU A 188 -21.45 1.67 -14.32
N SER A 189 -20.90 1.73 -15.54
CA SER A 189 -19.90 2.75 -15.90
C SER A 189 -20.46 3.89 -16.78
N VAL A 190 -21.71 4.34 -16.57
CA VAL A 190 -22.45 5.25 -17.50
C VAL A 190 -21.68 6.52 -17.89
N LEU A 191 -20.92 7.11 -16.96
CA LEU A 191 -20.18 8.37 -17.15
C LEU A 191 -18.68 8.15 -17.40
N SER A 192 -18.31 7.07 -18.10
CA SER A 192 -16.90 6.72 -18.30
C SER A 192 -16.39 7.17 -19.65
N LEU A 193 -15.25 7.87 -19.63
CA LEU A 193 -14.47 8.10 -20.84
C LEU A 193 -14.08 6.75 -21.47
N PRO A 194 -13.90 6.68 -22.80
CA PRO A 194 -13.58 5.43 -23.50
C PRO A 194 -12.37 4.67 -22.93
N SER A 195 -11.39 5.38 -22.36
CA SER A 195 -10.18 4.84 -21.75
C SER A 195 -10.40 4.16 -20.39
N ASN A 196 -11.52 4.41 -19.71
CA ASN A 196 -11.78 3.95 -18.34
C ASN A 196 -13.02 3.03 -18.30
N ARG A 197 -13.21 2.23 -19.34
CA ARG A 197 -14.34 1.30 -19.42
C ARG A 197 -14.00 0.04 -18.64
N ARG A 198 -14.93 -0.39 -17.78
CA ARG A 198 -14.85 -1.70 -17.13
C ARG A 198 -14.87 -2.80 -18.20
N MET A 199 -13.98 -3.77 -18.06
CA MET A 199 -13.80 -4.89 -18.97
C MET A 199 -13.88 -6.21 -18.20
N PRO A 200 -14.15 -7.36 -18.84
CA PRO A 200 -14.20 -8.64 -18.14
C PRO A 200 -12.81 -9.02 -17.61
N GLN A 201 -12.76 -9.42 -16.34
CA GLN A 201 -11.54 -9.77 -15.62
C GLN A 201 -11.49 -11.25 -15.24
N PRO A 202 -10.29 -11.88 -15.14
CA PRO A 202 -8.96 -11.27 -15.17
C PRO A 202 -8.34 -11.12 -16.57
N ALA A 203 -9.01 -11.57 -17.64
CA ALA A 203 -8.39 -11.66 -18.97
C ALA A 203 -7.83 -10.32 -19.47
N THR A 204 -8.53 -9.21 -19.22
CA THR A 204 -8.09 -7.89 -19.66
C THR A 204 -6.86 -7.40 -18.88
N TRP A 205 -6.83 -7.60 -17.57
CA TRP A 205 -5.64 -7.30 -16.75
C TRP A 205 -4.46 -8.21 -17.06
N GLN A 206 -4.71 -9.49 -17.35
CA GLN A 206 -3.67 -10.41 -17.79
C GLN A 206 -3.05 -9.94 -19.09
N GLN A 207 -3.86 -9.57 -20.10
CA GLN A 207 -3.37 -9.04 -21.35
C GLN A 207 -2.51 -7.78 -21.14
N ALA A 208 -2.99 -6.83 -20.31
CA ALA A 208 -2.25 -5.61 -20.01
C ALA A 208 -0.90 -5.89 -19.33
N LEU A 209 -0.85 -6.91 -18.46
CA LEU A 209 0.36 -7.34 -17.80
C LEU A 209 1.33 -8.04 -18.78
N ASP A 210 0.82 -8.90 -19.65
CA ASP A 210 1.61 -9.59 -20.68
C ASP A 210 2.18 -8.61 -21.72
N GLU A 211 1.43 -7.59 -22.10
CA GLU A 211 1.90 -6.51 -22.99
C GLU A 211 3.05 -5.72 -22.37
N ARG A 212 3.05 -5.55 -21.04
CA ARG A 212 4.05 -4.78 -20.30
C ARG A 212 5.30 -5.61 -19.96
N ASP A 213 5.09 -6.80 -19.40
CA ASP A 213 6.12 -7.61 -18.74
C ASP A 213 6.52 -8.84 -19.58
N GLY A 214 5.77 -9.16 -20.64
CA GLY A 214 5.93 -10.39 -21.40
C GLY A 214 5.28 -11.60 -20.72
N THR A 215 5.47 -12.78 -21.30
CA THR A 215 4.83 -14.02 -20.86
C THR A 215 5.41 -14.53 -19.53
N GLY A 216 4.57 -15.13 -18.69
CA GLY A 216 4.98 -15.77 -17.42
C GLY A 216 4.49 -15.04 -16.16
N SER A 217 3.84 -13.89 -16.35
CA SER A 217 3.11 -13.18 -15.31
C SER A 217 1.69 -13.73 -15.16
N SER A 218 1.02 -13.48 -14.03
CA SER A 218 -0.33 -14.00 -13.77
C SER A 218 -1.21 -13.03 -12.99
N VAL A 219 -2.49 -12.95 -13.35
CA VAL A 219 -3.54 -12.26 -12.61
C VAL A 219 -4.58 -13.28 -12.15
N THR A 220 -4.81 -13.38 -10.84
CA THR A 220 -5.84 -14.24 -10.25
C THR A 220 -6.75 -13.42 -9.35
N ILE A 221 -8.06 -13.61 -9.49
CA ILE A 221 -9.06 -12.92 -8.67
C ILE A 221 -9.68 -13.96 -7.76
N PHE A 222 -9.64 -13.71 -6.46
CA PHE A 222 -10.36 -14.45 -5.45
C PHE A 222 -11.50 -13.60 -4.92
N ARG A 223 -12.62 -14.26 -4.67
CA ARG A 223 -13.79 -13.66 -4.02
C ARG A 223 -14.10 -14.47 -2.77
N SER A 224 -14.39 -13.78 -1.68
CA SER A 224 -14.82 -14.46 -0.47
C SER A 224 -16.12 -15.23 -0.67
N ASP A 225 -16.31 -16.32 0.06
CA ASP A 225 -17.58 -17.03 0.18
C ASP A 225 -18.59 -16.32 1.09
N SER A 226 -18.13 -15.36 1.90
CA SER A 226 -18.90 -14.71 2.95
C SER A 226 -18.61 -13.20 3.03
N PRO A 227 -19.56 -12.39 3.51
CA PRO A 227 -19.37 -10.94 3.68
C PRO A 227 -18.55 -10.59 4.93
N THR A 228 -17.89 -11.58 5.55
CA THR A 228 -17.07 -11.36 6.74
C THR A 228 -15.76 -10.71 6.35
N ARG A 229 -15.39 -9.61 7.01
CA ARG A 229 -14.15 -8.88 6.73
C ARG A 229 -12.92 -9.75 7.01
N GLY A 230 -11.92 -9.66 6.15
CA GLY A 230 -10.70 -10.47 6.23
C GLY A 230 -10.86 -11.91 5.75
N SER A 231 -12.09 -12.38 5.49
CA SER A 231 -12.34 -13.77 5.06
C SER A 231 -11.65 -14.09 3.73
N VAL A 232 -11.48 -13.10 2.86
CA VAL A 232 -10.80 -13.29 1.57
C VAL A 232 -9.31 -13.59 1.72
N LEU A 233 -8.70 -13.37 2.89
CA LEU A 233 -7.31 -13.78 3.15
C LEU A 233 -7.19 -15.29 3.40
N ASP A 234 -8.24 -15.93 3.91
CA ASP A 234 -8.29 -17.37 4.18
C ASP A 234 -8.51 -18.15 2.86
N PRO A 235 -7.54 -18.95 2.39
CA PRO A 235 -7.67 -19.71 1.16
C PRO A 235 -8.84 -20.69 1.15
N SER A 236 -9.32 -21.12 2.33
CA SER A 236 -10.46 -22.03 2.45
C SER A 236 -11.82 -21.34 2.32
N LYS A 237 -11.86 -20.01 2.42
CA LYS A 237 -13.08 -19.19 2.40
C LYS A 237 -13.20 -18.32 1.16
N ARG A 238 -12.48 -18.67 0.10
CA ARG A 238 -12.50 -17.91 -1.15
C ARG A 238 -12.48 -18.82 -2.36
N ALA A 239 -13.13 -18.37 -3.42
CA ALA A 239 -13.17 -19.04 -4.71
C ALA A 239 -12.54 -18.17 -5.79
N VAL A 240 -11.97 -18.80 -6.81
CA VAL A 240 -11.49 -18.08 -7.99
C VAL A 240 -12.69 -17.52 -8.75
N LEU A 241 -12.62 -16.23 -9.11
CA LEU A 241 -13.64 -15.53 -9.87
C LEU A 241 -13.14 -15.23 -11.28
N HIS A 242 -13.95 -15.56 -12.28
CA HIS A 242 -13.76 -15.17 -13.66
C HIS A 242 -15.03 -14.50 -14.19
N GLN A 243 -14.87 -13.35 -14.83
CA GLN A 243 -15.93 -12.68 -15.57
C GLN A 243 -15.81 -13.07 -17.05
N HIS A 244 -16.96 -13.30 -17.66
CA HIS A 244 -17.06 -13.67 -19.07
C HIS A 244 -18.04 -12.74 -19.76
N LEU A 245 -17.84 -12.53 -21.06
CA LEU A 245 -18.83 -11.86 -21.89
C LEU A 245 -20.10 -12.72 -21.95
N ARG A 246 -21.26 -12.10 -21.80
CA ARG A 246 -22.55 -12.78 -21.99
C ARG A 246 -22.75 -13.12 -23.47
N PRO A 247 -23.58 -14.12 -23.82
CA PRO A 247 -23.91 -14.40 -25.22
C PRO A 247 -24.43 -13.15 -25.93
N GLY A 248 -23.80 -12.78 -27.06
CA GLY A 248 -24.14 -11.59 -27.84
C GLY A 248 -23.61 -10.25 -27.30
N GLN A 249 -22.94 -10.25 -26.15
CA GLN A 249 -22.27 -9.08 -25.58
C GLN A 249 -20.89 -8.89 -26.21
N THR A 250 -20.48 -7.65 -26.41
CA THR A 250 -19.16 -7.30 -26.93
C THR A 250 -18.28 -6.67 -25.85
N ALA A 251 -16.97 -6.64 -26.06
CA ALA A 251 -16.07 -5.86 -25.20
C ALA A 251 -16.49 -4.37 -25.13
N ALA A 252 -17.01 -3.81 -26.23
CA ALA A 252 -17.36 -2.40 -26.34
C ALA A 252 -18.61 -2.01 -25.52
N ASP A 253 -19.47 -2.97 -25.17
CA ASP A 253 -20.71 -2.75 -24.42
C ASP A 253 -20.70 -3.40 -23.02
N TYR A 254 -19.61 -4.07 -22.64
CA TYR A 254 -19.49 -4.76 -21.34
C TYR A 254 -19.74 -3.82 -20.15
N TRP A 255 -19.09 -2.65 -20.15
CA TRP A 255 -19.19 -1.61 -19.12
C TRP A 255 -20.59 -0.99 -18.97
N MET A 256 -21.47 -1.14 -19.97
CA MET A 256 -22.83 -0.60 -19.97
C MET A 256 -23.82 -1.48 -19.19
N ASN A 257 -23.36 -2.61 -18.66
CA ASN A 257 -24.21 -3.56 -17.96
C ASN A 257 -23.65 -3.87 -16.57
N GLU A 258 -24.50 -3.80 -15.55
CA GLU A 258 -24.13 -4.29 -14.22
C GLU A 258 -23.94 -5.81 -14.21
N GLU A 259 -22.97 -6.26 -13.41
CA GLU A 259 -22.82 -7.68 -13.10
C GLU A 259 -23.75 -8.06 -11.94
N LYS A 260 -25.02 -8.30 -12.26
CA LYS A 260 -26.08 -8.53 -11.26
C LYS A 260 -25.71 -9.59 -10.23
N THR A 261 -25.08 -10.69 -10.63
CA THR A 261 -24.66 -11.77 -9.73
C THR A 261 -23.62 -11.34 -8.70
N LEU A 262 -22.84 -10.30 -8.98
CA LEU A 262 -21.90 -9.71 -8.01
C LEU A 262 -22.54 -8.62 -7.15
N LEU A 263 -23.69 -8.09 -7.57
CA LEU A 263 -24.37 -6.96 -6.93
C LEU A 263 -25.62 -7.35 -6.13
N ASP A 264 -26.03 -8.62 -6.20
CA ASP A 264 -27.13 -9.17 -5.42
C ASP A 264 -26.88 -9.00 -3.90
N PRO A 265 -27.94 -8.87 -3.08
CA PRO A 265 -27.80 -8.74 -1.63
C PRO A 265 -27.01 -9.92 -1.01
N GLY A 266 -26.00 -9.63 -0.19
CA GLY A 266 -25.12 -10.64 0.39
C GLY A 266 -23.98 -11.10 -0.53
N GLU A 267 -24.11 -10.84 -1.83
CA GLU A 267 -23.04 -11.04 -2.82
C GLU A 267 -22.20 -9.77 -2.95
N ARG A 268 -22.83 -8.60 -2.95
CA ARG A 268 -22.16 -7.29 -3.08
C ARG A 268 -21.10 -7.07 -2.00
N GLU A 269 -21.44 -7.38 -0.75
CA GLU A 269 -20.60 -7.13 0.42
C GLU A 269 -19.40 -8.09 0.55
N LYS A 270 -19.28 -9.08 -0.33
CA LYS A 270 -18.15 -10.02 -0.31
C LYS A 270 -16.88 -9.34 -0.81
N GLU A 271 -15.80 -9.51 -0.05
CA GLU A 271 -14.50 -8.95 -0.40
C GLU A 271 -13.89 -9.64 -1.62
N LEU A 272 -13.04 -8.89 -2.33
CA LEU A 272 -12.20 -9.39 -3.41
C LEU A 272 -10.73 -9.29 -3.04
N LEU A 273 -9.94 -10.27 -3.48
CA LEU A 273 -8.49 -10.23 -3.48
C LEU A 273 -8.00 -10.51 -4.89
N VAL A 274 -7.36 -9.52 -5.51
CA VAL A 274 -6.67 -9.70 -6.78
C VAL A 274 -5.19 -9.88 -6.50
N ILE A 275 -4.62 -10.99 -6.94
CA ILE A 275 -3.19 -11.26 -6.87
C ILE A 275 -2.61 -11.14 -8.27
N VAL A 276 -1.67 -10.22 -8.43
CA VAL A 276 -0.90 -10.02 -9.66
C VAL A 276 0.54 -10.41 -9.37
N LYS A 277 1.09 -11.33 -10.16
CA LYS A 277 2.47 -11.81 -10.02
C LYS A 277 3.23 -11.56 -11.31
N ARG A 278 4.41 -10.98 -11.20
CA ARG A 278 5.34 -10.86 -12.34
C ARG A 278 6.09 -12.18 -12.55
N GLY A 279 6.44 -12.46 -13.79
CA GLY A 279 7.27 -13.61 -14.16
C GLY A 279 8.65 -13.62 -13.50
N ASN A 280 9.27 -14.80 -13.45
CA ASN A 280 10.61 -14.95 -12.89
C ASN A 280 11.66 -14.25 -13.76
N GLY A 281 12.62 -13.58 -13.13
CA GLY A 281 13.69 -12.83 -13.81
C GLY A 281 13.27 -11.47 -14.39
N ILE A 282 12.02 -11.05 -14.19
CA ILE A 282 11.55 -9.72 -14.58
C ILE A 282 12.07 -8.69 -13.57
N GLU A 283 12.79 -7.68 -14.08
CA GLU A 283 13.19 -6.53 -13.28
C GLU A 283 11.93 -5.76 -12.89
N HIS A 284 11.70 -5.69 -11.58
CA HIS A 284 10.51 -5.08 -11.01
C HIS A 284 10.82 -3.88 -10.14
N ALA A 285 12.07 -3.45 -10.03
CA ALA A 285 12.39 -2.21 -9.35
C ALA A 285 11.70 -1.04 -10.06
N GLU A 286 11.25 -0.03 -9.31
CA GLU A 286 10.72 1.18 -9.92
C GLU A 286 11.89 1.92 -10.57
N ALA A 287 11.88 1.89 -11.90
CA ALA A 287 12.88 2.53 -12.72
C ALA A 287 12.75 4.05 -12.68
N ASN A 288 13.81 4.72 -13.12
CA ASN A 288 13.98 6.15 -13.39
C ASN A 288 12.85 7.11 -12.90
N PRO A 289 13.15 8.09 -12.03
CA PRO A 289 12.19 9.13 -11.61
C PRO A 289 11.56 9.93 -12.77
N ALA A 290 12.08 9.83 -14.00
CA ALA A 290 11.49 10.40 -15.21
C ALA A 290 10.41 9.52 -15.89
N SER A 291 10.07 8.35 -15.36
CA SER A 291 8.95 7.55 -15.90
C SER A 291 7.64 8.23 -15.56
N PHE A 292 6.95 8.80 -16.55
CA PHE A 292 5.63 9.43 -16.38
C PHE A 292 4.50 8.42 -16.58
N LEU A 293 3.35 8.64 -15.93
CA LEU A 293 2.10 8.01 -16.36
C LEU A 293 1.71 8.55 -17.74
N PRO A 294 1.19 7.70 -18.66
CA PRO A 294 0.82 8.14 -20.01
C PRO A 294 -0.28 9.22 -20.06
N SER A 295 -1.07 9.33 -19.00
CA SER A 295 -2.12 10.34 -18.87
C SER A 295 -2.31 10.71 -17.40
N GLY A 296 -2.47 12.01 -17.12
CA GLY A 296 -2.74 12.51 -15.78
C GLY A 296 -1.54 12.46 -14.82
N ASP A 297 -0.31 12.25 -15.34
CA ASP A 297 0.89 12.46 -14.54
C ASP A 297 1.09 13.94 -14.31
N ALA A 298 0.94 14.37 -13.07
CA ALA A 298 0.95 15.79 -12.78
C ALA A 298 2.33 16.43 -12.77
N ARG A 299 3.39 15.63 -12.96
CA ARG A 299 4.73 16.16 -13.23
C ARG A 299 4.88 16.65 -14.67
N LEU A 300 3.96 16.30 -15.58
CA LEU A 300 4.03 16.74 -17.00
C LEU A 300 3.82 18.25 -17.14
N ASP A 301 2.89 18.80 -16.36
CA ASP A 301 2.51 20.22 -16.41
C ASP A 301 3.06 21.01 -15.21
N SER A 302 3.98 20.42 -14.43
CA SER A 302 4.52 21.00 -13.21
C SER A 302 6.05 21.05 -13.20
N PRO A 303 6.66 22.14 -12.69
CA PRO A 303 8.09 22.17 -12.44
C PRO A 303 8.51 21.21 -11.32
N ALA A 304 7.57 20.72 -10.51
CA ALA A 304 7.84 19.79 -9.43
C ALA A 304 7.91 18.34 -9.92
N GLN A 305 9.11 17.75 -9.90
CA GLN A 305 9.37 16.38 -10.36
C GLN A 305 9.52 15.38 -9.20
N THR A 306 9.81 15.88 -8.00
CA THR A 306 9.99 15.09 -6.77
C THR A 306 8.93 15.43 -5.73
N TRP A 307 8.70 14.54 -4.77
CA TRP A 307 7.72 14.81 -3.70
C TRP A 307 8.08 16.04 -2.86
N ALA A 308 9.38 16.26 -2.61
CA ALA A 308 9.85 17.46 -1.92
C ALA A 308 9.49 18.75 -2.68
N GLN A 309 9.69 18.77 -3.99
CA GLN A 309 9.32 19.91 -4.84
C GLN A 309 7.80 20.10 -4.91
N VAL A 310 7.01 19.00 -4.95
CA VAL A 310 5.55 19.09 -4.96
C VAL A 310 5.04 19.76 -3.67
N LYS A 311 5.60 19.38 -2.52
CA LYS A 311 5.28 20.01 -1.23
C LYS A 311 5.72 21.47 -1.16
N GLU A 312 6.88 21.80 -1.72
CA GLU A 312 7.36 23.19 -1.76
C GLU A 312 6.44 24.07 -2.61
N LEU A 313 6.16 23.64 -3.85
CA LEU A 313 5.28 24.37 -4.76
C LEU A 313 3.87 24.54 -4.19
N SER A 314 3.34 23.50 -3.53
CA SER A 314 2.06 23.55 -2.82
C SER A 314 2.05 24.64 -1.74
N ARG A 315 3.13 24.76 -0.95
CA ARG A 315 3.28 25.77 0.10
C ARG A 315 3.42 27.17 -0.47
N GLU A 316 4.24 27.33 -1.51
CA GLU A 316 4.41 28.60 -2.21
C GLU A 316 3.07 29.11 -2.74
N MET A 317 2.31 28.29 -3.48
CA MET A 317 1.02 28.72 -4.03
C MET A 317 0.03 29.18 -2.94
N ARG A 318 -0.03 28.49 -1.78
CA ARG A 318 -0.86 28.93 -0.65
C ARG A 318 -0.42 30.29 -0.09
N SER A 319 0.88 30.57 -0.05
CA SER A 319 1.42 31.83 0.46
C SER A 319 1.15 33.04 -0.45
N TRP A 320 0.99 32.83 -1.77
CA TRP A 320 0.75 33.93 -2.72
C TRP A 320 -0.73 34.35 -2.77
N GLU A 321 -1.62 33.41 -2.46
CA GLU A 321 -3.07 33.63 -2.48
C GLU A 321 -3.60 34.11 -1.11
N SER A 322 -2.85 33.89 -0.03
CA SER A 322 -3.16 34.40 1.30
C SER A 322 -2.51 35.78 1.52
N SER A 323 -3.23 36.85 1.19
CA SER A 323 -2.93 38.21 1.67
C SER A 323 -3.64 38.54 2.99
N ASP A 324 -4.43 37.61 3.54
CA ASP A 324 -5.16 37.78 4.78
C ASP A 324 -4.56 36.92 5.89
N ASP A 325 -4.12 37.63 6.92
CA ASP A 325 -3.51 37.18 8.16
C ASP A 325 -4.57 36.47 9.03
N THR A 326 -5.00 35.27 8.62
CA THR A 326 -5.79 34.41 9.51
C THR A 326 -4.83 33.61 10.37
N SER A 327 -4.61 34.12 11.58
CA SER A 327 -3.95 33.42 12.68
C SER A 327 -4.52 32.01 12.81
N ASP A 328 -3.66 31.03 12.54
CA ASP A 328 -3.87 29.62 12.83
C ASP A 328 -4.09 29.49 14.35
N ASP A 329 -5.34 29.34 14.76
CA ASP A 329 -5.72 29.01 16.14
C ASP A 329 -5.15 27.63 16.42
N GLY A 330 -3.99 27.62 17.09
CA GLY A 330 -3.33 26.44 17.60
C GLY A 330 -4.10 25.81 18.75
N SER A 331 -5.33 25.35 18.49
CA SER A 331 -5.97 24.35 19.31
C SER A 331 -5.11 23.10 19.20
N VAL A 332 -4.24 22.91 20.19
CA VAL A 332 -3.58 21.65 20.48
C VAL A 332 -4.67 20.71 20.97
N ASP A 333 -5.54 20.25 20.06
CA ASP A 333 -6.33 19.07 20.32
C ASP A 333 -5.31 17.96 20.62
N GLU A 334 -5.42 17.34 21.78
CA GLU A 334 -4.60 16.18 22.12
C GLU A 334 -4.90 15.12 21.05
N ASP A 335 -4.02 15.01 20.05
CA ASP A 335 -4.16 14.06 18.94
C ASP A 335 -4.57 12.68 19.49
N ILE A 336 -5.84 12.31 19.31
CA ILE A 336 -6.33 11.01 19.73
C ILE A 336 -5.62 9.99 18.85
N LEU A 337 -4.65 9.27 19.43
CA LEU A 337 -3.87 8.29 18.70
C LEU A 337 -4.65 6.98 18.57
N ILE A 338 -4.74 6.44 17.36
CA ILE A 338 -5.20 5.08 17.13
C ILE A 338 -4.00 4.14 17.24
N LEU A 339 -4.08 3.17 18.13
CA LEU A 339 -3.13 2.07 18.15
C LEU A 339 -3.52 1.04 17.08
N ASP A 340 -2.58 0.75 16.18
CA ASP A 340 -2.76 -0.27 15.16
C ASP A 340 -2.55 -1.67 15.74
N GLU A 341 -3.58 -2.20 16.40
CA GLU A 341 -3.59 -3.55 16.96
C GLU A 341 -3.87 -4.61 15.88
N TYR A 342 -3.18 -5.75 15.97
CA TYR A 342 -3.35 -6.89 15.06
C TYR A 342 -2.95 -8.21 15.74
N ASN A 343 -3.53 -9.32 15.30
CA ASN A 343 -3.13 -10.66 15.72
C ASN A 343 -2.11 -11.26 14.76
N HIS A 344 -2.28 -10.98 13.46
CA HIS A 344 -1.37 -11.35 12.40
C HIS A 344 -0.94 -10.11 11.62
N VAL A 345 0.31 -10.08 11.16
CA VAL A 345 0.90 -8.90 10.46
C VAL A 345 0.08 -8.49 9.23
N ASP A 346 -0.57 -9.47 8.58
CA ASP A 346 -1.42 -9.26 7.42
C ASP A 346 -2.86 -8.85 7.74
N ASP A 347 -3.30 -8.83 9.00
CA ASP A 347 -4.63 -8.36 9.37
C ASP A 347 -4.83 -6.91 8.93
N TYR A 348 -6.02 -6.53 8.47
CA TYR A 348 -6.30 -5.17 8.05
C TYR A 348 -7.66 -4.71 8.58
N THR A 349 -7.82 -3.39 8.65
CA THR A 349 -9.05 -2.75 9.09
C THR A 349 -9.50 -1.75 8.03
N TRP A 350 -10.71 -1.94 7.52
CA TRP A 350 -11.34 -0.95 6.66
C TRP A 350 -11.87 0.22 7.51
N PRO A 351 -11.60 1.48 7.12
CA PRO A 351 -12.22 2.64 7.76
C PRO A 351 -13.75 2.55 7.73
N PRO A 352 -14.47 2.99 8.79
CA PRO A 352 -15.92 2.84 8.87
C PRO A 352 -16.69 3.46 7.70
N PHE A 353 -16.19 4.57 7.14
CA PHE A 353 -16.81 5.24 5.99
C PHE A 353 -16.88 4.37 4.72
N HIS A 354 -16.10 3.30 4.60
CA HIS A 354 -16.19 2.36 3.48
C HIS A 354 -17.53 1.61 3.43
N PHE A 355 -18.27 1.60 4.53
CA PHE A 355 -19.54 0.88 4.66
C PHE A 355 -20.75 1.81 4.74
N VAL A 356 -20.55 3.11 4.53
CA VAL A 356 -21.63 4.08 4.45
C VAL A 356 -22.14 4.11 3.01
N LYS A 357 -23.46 3.92 2.84
CA LYS A 357 -24.12 3.87 1.53
C LYS A 357 -24.38 5.24 0.95
#